data_AF-A0A7W8HE94-F1
#
_entry.id   AF-A0A7W8HE94-F1
#
_cell.length_a   1.000
_cell.length_b   1.000
_cell.length_c   1.000
_cell.angle_alpha   90.00
_cell.angle_beta   90.00
_cell.angle_gamma   90.00
#
_symmetry.space_group_name_H-M   'P 1'
#
loop_
_entity.id
_entity.type
_entity.pdbx_description
1 polymer ?
#
loop_
_entity_poly.entity_id
_entity_poly.type
_entity_poly.pdbx_seq_one_letter_code
_entity_poly.pdbx_strand_id
1 'polypeptide(L)'
;MQFLGLFMLIINLLLLAVICGGIVYLFILLVKALKKYLKSTPIKEEKKKVCQTLGEIIKENRIRCKMTQEFVAESLGVSRQAVSKWENGTSDPSTSNLIALAKLFKMDLREMLEKLNEE
;
A
#
# COMPACT_ATOMS: atom_id res chain seq x y z
N MET A 1 -55.13 -31.45 18.93
CA MET A 1 -54.37 -30.37 19.61
C MET A 1 -52.86 -30.58 19.54
N GLN A 2 -52.30 -31.74 19.92
CA GLN A 2 -50.84 -31.98 19.92
C GLN A 2 -50.18 -31.93 18.53
N PHE A 3 -50.78 -32.53 17.50
CA PHE A 3 -50.25 -32.50 16.12
C PHE A 3 -50.18 -31.09 15.51
N LEU A 4 -51.16 -30.23 15.81
CA LEU A 4 -51.18 -28.85 15.34
C LEU A 4 -50.05 -28.02 15.97
N GLY A 5 -49.76 -28.26 17.25
CA GLY A 5 -48.66 -27.60 17.96
C GLY A 5 -47.28 -27.99 17.41
N LEU A 6 -47.07 -29.26 17.09
CA LEU A 6 -45.84 -29.74 16.46
C LEU A 6 -45.64 -29.10 15.07
N PHE A 7 -46.70 -29.00 14.29
CA PHE A 7 -46.67 -28.35 12.97
C PHE A 7 -46.31 -26.86 13.06
N MET A 8 -46.92 -26.12 14.00
CA MET A 8 -46.61 -24.72 14.25
C MET A 8 -45.17 -24.50 14.73
N LEU A 9 -44.63 -25.42 15.53
CA LEU A 9 -43.24 -25.37 16.00
C LEU A 9 -42.25 -25.57 14.85
N ILE A 10 -42.53 -26.50 13.94
CA ILE A 10 -41.71 -26.73 12.75
C ILE A 10 -41.71 -25.49 11.85
N ILE A 11 -42.88 -24.87 11.63
CA ILE A 11 -42.99 -23.63 10.85
C ILE A 11 -42.19 -22.49 11.48
N ASN A 12 -42.27 -22.34 12.81
CA ASN A 12 -41.54 -21.30 13.53
C ASN A 12 -40.02 -21.48 13.43
N LEU A 13 -39.54 -22.72 13.53
CA LEU A 13 -38.11 -23.05 13.39
C LEU A 13 -37.60 -22.74 11.98
N LEU A 14 -38.39 -23.04 10.94
CA LEU A 14 -38.06 -22.71 9.56
C LEU A 14 -37.99 -21.19 9.33
N LEU A 15 -38.97 -20.44 9.86
CA LEU A 15 -38.97 -18.98 9.82
C LEU A 15 -37.73 -18.39 10.51
N LEU A 16 -37.37 -18.92 11.68
CA LEU A 16 -36.19 -18.48 12.43
C LEU A 16 -34.90 -18.77 11.67
N ALA A 17 -34.79 -19.94 11.03
CA ALA A 17 -33.62 -20.29 10.21
C ALA A 17 -33.44 -19.33 9.01
N VAL A 18 -34.52 -18.93 8.34
CA VAL A 18 -34.48 -17.96 7.23
C VAL A 18 -34.02 -16.59 7.72
N ILE A 19 -34.55 -16.13 8.85
CA ILE A 19 -34.16 -14.84 9.47
C ILE A 19 -32.67 -14.88 9.86
N CYS A 20 -32.22 -15.96 10.52
CA CYS A 20 -30.81 -16.14 10.86
C CYS A 20 -29.91 -16.13 9.62
N GLY A 21 -30.30 -16.80 8.53
CA GLY A 21 -29.56 -16.77 7.27
C GLY A 21 -29.44 -15.36 6.68
N GLY A 22 -30.52 -14.59 6.71
CA GLY A 22 -30.53 -13.19 6.28
C GLY A 22 -29.60 -12.30 7.12
N ILE A 23 -29.59 -12.49 8.45
CA ILE A 23 -28.70 -11.75 9.36
C ILE A 23 -27.23 -12.08 9.07
N VAL A 24 -26.90 -13.37 8.91
CA VAL A 24 -25.53 -13.81 8.57
C VAL A 24 -25.09 -13.22 7.22
N TYR A 25 -25.98 -13.23 6.23
CA TYR A 25 -25.71 -12.64 4.93
C TYR A 25 -25.45 -11.14 5.01
N LEU A 26 -26.27 -10.40 5.77
CA LEU A 26 -26.09 -8.96 6.00
C LEU A 26 -24.76 -8.67 6.70
N PHE A 27 -24.37 -9.50 7.67
CA PHE A 27 -23.08 -9.38 8.35
C PHE A 27 -21.91 -9.59 7.39
N ILE A 28 -21.98 -10.60 6.50
CA ILE A 28 -20.97 -10.82 5.45
C ILE A 28 -20.86 -9.60 4.52
N LEU A 29 -21.99 -8.98 4.15
CA LEU A 29 -22.00 -7.77 3.34
C LEU A 29 -21.35 -6.59 4.05
N LEU A 30 -21.62 -6.40 5.35
CA LEU A 30 -20.96 -5.38 6.17
C LEU A 30 -19.44 -5.56 6.19
N VAL A 31 -18.96 -6.78 6.44
CA VAL A 31 -17.52 -7.08 6.44
C VAL A 31 -16.90 -6.81 5.06
N LYS A 32 -17.57 -7.23 3.98
CA LYS A 32 -17.13 -6.96 2.60
C LYS A 32 -17.08 -5.46 2.30
N ALA A 33 -18.09 -4.71 2.72
CA ALA A 33 -18.17 -3.27 2.53
C ALA A 33 -17.06 -2.54 3.31
N LEU A 34 -16.83 -2.91 4.57
CA LEU A 34 -15.74 -2.38 5.41
C LEU A 34 -14.37 -2.67 4.79
N LYS A 35 -14.15 -3.90 4.33
CA LYS A 35 -12.90 -4.26 3.64
C LYS A 35 -12.69 -3.45 2.37
N LYS A 36 -13.76 -3.15 1.62
CA LYS A 36 -13.70 -2.30 0.43
C LYS A 36 -13.37 -0.86 0.80
N TYR A 37 -14.04 -0.31 1.81
CA TYR A 37 -13.86 1.07 2.28
C TYR A 37 -12.44 1.32 2.82
N LEU A 38 -11.90 0.38 3.61
CA LEU A 38 -10.52 0.43 4.12
C LEU A 38 -9.46 0.23 3.02
N LYS A 39 -9.81 -0.48 1.94
CA LYS A 39 -8.91 -0.68 0.79
C LYS A 39 -8.89 0.53 -0.16
N SER A 40 -9.95 1.34 -0.16
CA SER A 40 -10.10 2.51 -1.05
C SER A 40 -9.71 3.85 -0.43
N THR A 41 -9.35 3.89 0.85
CA THR A 41 -8.82 5.11 1.48
C THR A 41 -7.40 5.37 0.99
N PRO A 42 -7.01 6.62 0.63
CA PRO A 42 -5.63 6.97 0.24
C PRO A 42 -4.65 6.98 1.44
N ILE A 43 -4.82 6.09 2.43
CA ILE A 43 -3.91 5.97 3.58
C ILE A 43 -2.49 5.55 3.13
N LYS A 44 -2.35 5.00 1.91
CA LYS A 44 -1.05 4.79 1.27
C LYS A 44 -0.35 6.07 0.82
N GLU A 45 -1.06 7.17 0.61
CA GLU A 45 -0.44 8.43 0.16
C GLU A 45 -0.09 9.34 1.35
N GLU A 46 -0.94 9.43 2.37
CA GLU A 46 -0.65 10.25 3.56
C GLU A 46 0.49 9.68 4.41
N LYS A 47 0.50 8.37 4.69
CA LYS A 47 1.65 7.75 5.40
C LYS A 47 2.95 7.84 4.62
N LYS A 48 2.86 7.89 3.29
CA LYS A 48 4.02 7.99 2.41
C LYS A 48 4.58 9.42 2.37
N LYS A 49 3.79 10.46 2.68
CA LYS A 49 4.31 11.83 2.79
C LYS A 49 5.00 12.10 4.13
N VAL A 50 4.57 11.44 5.21
CA VAL A 50 5.02 11.74 6.59
C VAL A 50 6.30 10.97 6.99
N CYS A 51 6.73 9.95 6.24
CA CYS A 51 7.95 9.19 6.55
C CYS A 51 8.64 8.69 5.27
N GLN A 52 8.83 9.58 4.31
CA GLN A 52 9.42 9.22 3.03
C GLN A 52 10.94 9.11 3.21
N THR A 53 11.46 7.89 3.31
CA THR A 53 12.92 7.69 3.44
C THR A 53 13.64 8.06 2.13
N LEU A 54 14.93 8.37 2.21
CA LEU A 54 15.76 8.66 1.03
C LEU A 54 15.66 7.54 -0.02
N GLY A 55 15.64 6.28 0.42
CA GLY A 55 15.48 5.13 -0.47
C GLY A 55 14.15 5.11 -1.22
N GLU A 56 13.05 5.47 -0.53
CA GLU A 56 11.74 5.56 -1.16
C GLU A 56 11.68 6.68 -2.19
N ILE A 57 12.28 7.84 -1.89
CA ILE A 57 12.40 8.96 -2.83
C ILE A 57 13.17 8.50 -4.07
N ILE A 58 14.33 7.86 -3.92
CA ILE A 58 15.12 7.34 -5.05
C ILE A 58 14.27 6.39 -5.92
N LYS A 59 13.57 5.44 -5.28
CA LYS A 59 12.74 4.45 -5.97
C LYS A 59 11.57 5.09 -6.72
N GLU A 60 10.90 6.05 -6.09
CA GLU A 60 9.78 6.77 -6.69
C GLU A 60 10.22 7.57 -7.92
N ASN A 61 11.32 8.32 -7.79
CA ASN A 61 11.89 9.08 -8.90
C ASN A 61 12.30 8.15 -10.05
N ARG A 62 12.93 7.00 -9.76
CA ARG A 62 13.28 5.99 -10.76
C ARG A 62 12.05 5.49 -11.53
N ILE A 63 10.97 5.16 -10.81
CA ILE A 63 9.73 4.68 -11.42
C ILE A 63 9.06 5.79 -12.25
N ARG A 64 9.05 7.04 -11.77
CA ARG A 64 8.55 8.19 -12.51
C ARG A 64 9.30 8.38 -13.83
N CYS A 65 10.62 8.20 -13.81
CA CYS A 65 11.47 8.23 -14.99
C CYS A 65 11.40 6.96 -15.85
N LYS A 66 10.61 5.94 -15.45
CA LYS A 66 10.46 4.64 -16.14
C LYS A 66 11.78 3.88 -16.32
N MET A 67 12.70 4.02 -15.36
CA MET A 67 14.02 3.39 -15.39
C MET A 67 14.07 2.09 -14.58
N THR A 68 14.90 1.14 -14.99
CA THR A 68 15.22 -0.06 -14.19
C THR A 68 16.35 0.25 -13.21
N GLN A 69 16.49 -0.55 -12.14
CA GLN A 69 17.64 -0.43 -11.24
C GLN A 69 18.96 -0.66 -11.99
N GLU A 70 18.96 -1.56 -12.98
CA GLU A 70 20.11 -1.81 -13.86
C GLU A 70 20.51 -0.55 -14.62
N PHE A 71 19.55 0.11 -15.26
CA PHE A 71 19.79 1.31 -16.05
C PHE A 71 20.35 2.45 -15.19
N VAL A 72 19.82 2.64 -13.97
CA VAL A 72 20.35 3.64 -13.03
C VAL A 72 21.78 3.28 -12.62
N ALA A 73 22.05 2.01 -12.34
CA ALA A 73 23.37 1.55 -11.94
C ALA A 73 24.42 1.78 -13.04
N GLU A 74 24.09 1.40 -14.28
CA GLU A 74 24.92 1.64 -15.46
C GLU A 74 25.17 3.13 -15.69
N SER A 75 24.12 3.96 -15.58
CA SER A 75 24.22 5.41 -15.76
C SER A 75 25.12 6.09 -14.73
N LEU A 76 25.20 5.53 -13.52
CA LEU A 76 26.01 6.05 -12.41
C LEU A 76 27.37 5.35 -12.26
N GLY A 77 27.66 4.31 -13.06
CA GLY A 77 28.88 3.52 -12.93
C GLY A 77 28.99 2.76 -11.60
N VAL A 78 27.85 2.33 -11.05
CA VAL A 78 27.78 1.57 -9.79
C VAL A 78 27.17 0.18 -10.02
N SER A 79 27.20 -0.69 -9.02
CA SER A 79 26.55 -1.98 -9.12
C SER A 79 25.03 -1.87 -8.95
N ARG A 80 24.27 -2.73 -9.63
CA ARG A 80 22.83 -2.87 -9.43
C ARG A 80 22.47 -3.14 -7.96
N GLN A 81 23.30 -3.91 -7.25
CA GLN A 81 23.10 -4.15 -5.82
C GLN A 81 23.20 -2.86 -5.01
N ALA A 82 24.08 -1.92 -5.36
CA ALA A 82 24.17 -0.63 -4.68
C ALA A 82 22.85 0.15 -4.81
N VAL A 83 22.30 0.25 -6.02
CA VAL A 83 21.00 0.91 -6.27
C VAL A 83 19.87 0.24 -5.50
N SER A 84 19.83 -1.10 -5.48
CA SER A 84 18.85 -1.85 -4.68
C SER A 84 18.99 -1.57 -3.18
N LYS A 85 20.22 -1.52 -2.67
CA LYS A 85 20.46 -1.23 -1.24
C LYS A 85 20.04 0.18 -0.85
N TRP A 86 20.27 1.17 -1.73
CA TRP A 86 19.80 2.55 -1.54
C TRP A 86 18.28 2.61 -1.50
N GLU A 87 17.60 2.00 -2.49
CA GLU A 87 16.13 1.99 -2.57
C GLU A 87 15.44 1.28 -1.40
N ASN A 88 16.14 0.34 -0.75
CA ASN A 88 15.64 -0.38 0.42
C ASN A 88 16.10 0.22 1.76
N GLY A 89 16.84 1.34 1.76
CA GLY A 89 17.33 2.01 2.97
C GLY A 89 18.41 1.23 3.75
N THR A 90 19.02 0.22 3.14
CA THR A 90 20.05 -0.63 3.80
C THR A 90 21.46 -0.03 3.75
N SER A 91 21.66 0.98 2.89
CA SER A 91 22.87 1.80 2.82
C SER A 91 22.51 3.11 2.14
N ASP A 92 23.26 4.17 2.39
CA ASP A 92 23.04 5.46 1.73
C ASP A 92 23.96 5.65 0.51
N PRO A 93 23.50 6.34 -0.54
CA PRO A 93 24.37 6.79 -1.62
C PRO A 93 25.34 7.85 -1.08
N SER A 94 26.57 7.86 -1.59
CA SER A 94 27.50 8.98 -1.33
C SER A 94 26.94 10.29 -1.88
N THR A 95 27.44 11.43 -1.39
CA THR A 95 27.06 12.75 -1.89
C THR A 95 27.23 12.87 -3.41
N SER A 96 28.32 12.31 -3.97
CA SER A 96 28.55 12.28 -5.42
C SER A 96 27.46 11.52 -6.17
N ASN A 97 27.04 10.37 -5.64
CA ASN A 97 26.00 9.54 -6.24
C ASN A 97 24.62 10.21 -6.10
N LEU A 98 24.38 10.90 -4.98
CA LEU A 98 23.14 11.64 -4.77
C LEU A 98 22.98 12.79 -5.78
N ILE A 99 24.06 13.54 -6.04
CA ILE A 99 24.10 14.58 -7.09
C ILE A 99 23.86 13.94 -8.48
N ALA A 100 24.46 12.79 -8.75
CA ALA A 100 24.28 12.08 -10.02
C ALA A 100 22.83 11.58 -10.20
N LEU A 101 22.20 11.07 -9.14
CA LEU A 101 20.79 10.67 -9.12
C LEU A 101 19.87 11.86 -9.41
N ALA A 102 20.10 13.01 -8.76
CA ALA A 102 19.32 14.22 -8.98
C ALA A 102 19.37 14.67 -10.46
N LYS A 103 20.57 14.67 -11.06
CA LYS A 103 20.76 14.95 -12.49
C LYS A 103 20.06 13.92 -13.38
N LEU A 104 20.20 12.63 -13.09
CA LEU A 104 19.59 11.55 -13.87
C LEU A 104 18.06 11.61 -13.85
N PHE A 105 17.47 11.90 -12.69
CA PHE A 105 16.03 11.99 -12.49
C PHE A 105 15.43 13.35 -12.89
N LYS A 106 16.27 14.30 -13.34
CA LYS A 106 15.88 15.68 -13.68
C LYS A 106 15.14 16.37 -12.52
N MET A 107 15.64 16.18 -11.31
CA MET A 107 15.09 16.76 -10.07
C MET A 107 16.14 17.65 -9.43
N ASP A 108 15.70 18.72 -8.75
CA ASP A 108 16.59 19.53 -7.94
C ASP A 108 16.99 18.74 -6.68
N LEU A 109 18.30 18.66 -6.39
CA LEU A 109 18.79 18.00 -5.19
C LEU A 109 18.22 18.62 -3.92
N ARG A 110 17.96 19.93 -3.94
CA ARG A 110 17.34 20.67 -2.84
C ARG A 110 15.91 20.20 -2.59
N GLU A 111 15.13 19.96 -3.66
CA GLU A 111 13.78 19.38 -3.56
C GLU A 111 13.83 17.93 -3.05
N MET A 112 14.85 17.17 -3.46
CA MET A 112 15.06 15.79 -3.00
C MET A 112 15.39 15.73 -1.49
N LEU A 113 16.14 16.71 -0.98
CA LEU A 113 16.52 16.81 0.43
C LEU A 113 15.45 17.49 1.30
N GLU A 114 14.68 18.44 0.77
CA GLU A 114 13.60 19.11 1.49
C GLU A 114 12.52 18.11 1.91
N LYS A 115 12.20 17.15 1.05
CA LYS A 115 11.30 16.02 1.35
C LYS A 115 11.77 15.10 2.49
N LEU A 116 13.04 15.17 2.88
CA LEU A 116 13.60 14.41 4.00
C LEU A 116 13.61 15.18 5.32
N ASN A 117 13.55 16.52 5.27
CA ASN A 117 13.71 17.39 6.44
C ASN A 117 12.38 17.91 7.00
N GLU A 118 11.23 17.53 6.41
CA GLU A 118 9.89 17.85 6.94
C GLU A 118 9.49 16.91 8.10
N GLU A 119 10.38 16.74 9.10
CA GLU A 119 10.05 16.14 10.41
C GLU A 119 9.53 17.18 11.41
#